data_AF-A0A2N5ZWK6-F1
#
_entry.id   AF-A0A2N5ZWK6-F1
#
_cell.length_a   1.000
_cell.length_b   1.000
_cell.length_c   1.000
_cell.angle_alpha   90.00
_cell.angle_beta   90.00
_cell.angle_gamma   90.00
#
_symmetry.space_group_name_H-M   'P 1'
#
loop_
_entity.id
_entity.type
_entity.pdbx_description
1 polymer ?
#
loop_
_entity_poly.entity_id
_entity_poly.type
_entity_poly.pdbx_seq_one_letter_code
_entity_poly.pdbx_strand_id
1 'polypeptide(L)'
;MIQLSKGSKYIIVVFSLAVAALHFIIGPHYTGCCKVFFTSYLTDIVLPMNVYLLFQVALRPKLSLKRSVTIGYLATFLIGLSVEMSQYFGIPIFGSTYDPLDIFMYFLGATAGVIFDLLIIQTLERKTNK
;
A
#
# COMPACT_ATOMS: atom_id res chain seq x y z
N MET A 1 5.11 8.76 -21.87
CA MET A 1 5.49 8.52 -20.46
C MET A 1 4.68 9.51 -19.63
N ILE A 2 3.92 9.08 -18.61
CA ILE A 2 3.00 9.97 -17.89
C ILE A 2 3.67 10.43 -16.61
N GLN A 3 3.99 11.72 -16.52
CA GLN A 3 4.42 12.30 -15.24
C GLN A 3 3.21 12.49 -14.33
N LEU A 4 3.38 12.21 -13.05
CA LEU A 4 2.39 12.56 -12.03
C LEU A 4 2.35 14.08 -11.86
N SER A 5 1.15 14.64 -11.96
CA SER A 5 0.85 16.02 -11.60
C SER A 5 1.19 16.31 -10.14
N LYS A 6 1.35 17.60 -9.82
CA LYS A 6 1.57 18.04 -8.44
C LYS A 6 0.41 17.58 -7.53
N GLY A 7 -0.84 17.69 -7.99
CA GLY A 7 -2.03 17.29 -7.23
C GLY A 7 -2.01 15.82 -6.83
N SER A 8 -1.69 14.92 -7.77
CA SER A 8 -1.58 13.47 -7.49
C SER A 8 -0.49 13.17 -6.47
N LYS A 9 0.67 13.84 -6.56
CA LYS A 9 1.74 13.69 -5.57
C LYS A 9 1.31 14.14 -4.17
N TYR A 10 0.61 15.27 -4.08
CA TYR A 10 0.06 15.75 -2.80
C TYR A 10 -0.91 14.74 -2.18
N ILE A 11 -1.80 14.15 -2.98
CA ILE A 11 -2.74 13.12 -2.50
C ILE A 11 -1.99 11.93 -1.93
N ILE A 12 -0.96 11.43 -2.63
CA ILE A 12 -0.16 10.30 -2.16
C ILE A 12 0.56 10.65 -0.86
N VAL A 13 1.16 11.85 -0.76
CA VAL A 13 1.83 12.30 0.48
C VAL A 13 0.84 12.40 1.65
N VAL A 14 -0.31 13.04 1.44
CA VAL A 14 -1.35 13.15 2.47
C VAL A 14 -1.85 11.77 2.90
N PHE A 15 -2.05 10.86 1.94
CA PHE A 15 -2.40 9.47 2.23
C PHE A 15 -1.32 8.81 3.10
N SER A 16 -0.03 8.91 2.72
CA SER A 16 1.07 8.33 3.51
C SER A 16 1.13 8.91 4.93
N LEU A 17 0.91 10.21 5.11
CA LEU A 17 0.85 10.83 6.43
C LEU A 17 -0.35 10.34 7.24
N ALA A 18 -1.51 10.16 6.60
CA ALA A 18 -2.69 9.59 7.25
C ALA A 18 -2.45 8.15 7.69
N VAL A 19 -1.80 7.32 6.86
CA VAL A 19 -1.40 5.95 7.24
C VAL A 19 -0.46 5.95 8.44
N ALA A 20 0.55 6.83 8.43
CA ALA A 20 1.46 6.96 9.56
C ALA A 20 0.73 7.39 10.85
N ALA A 21 -0.15 8.39 10.77
CA ALA A 21 -0.97 8.84 11.89
C ALA A 21 -1.89 7.73 12.41
N LEU A 22 -2.52 6.98 11.50
CA LEU A 22 -3.38 5.85 11.82
C LEU A 22 -2.65 4.80 12.66
N HIS A 23 -1.40 4.51 12.34
CA HIS A 23 -0.58 3.55 13.08
C HIS A 23 -0.33 3.97 14.54
N PHE A 24 -0.23 5.27 14.82
CA PHE A 24 -0.14 5.77 16.20
C PHE A 24 -1.47 5.66 16.97
N ILE A 25 -2.59 5.83 16.28
CA ILE A 25 -3.93 5.78 16.90
C ILE A 25 -4.33 4.34 17.23
N ILE A 26 -3.99 3.39 16.35
CA ILE A 26 -4.41 1.99 16.44
C ILE A 26 -3.29 1.10 17.01
N GLY A 27 -2.44 1.70 17.83
CA GLY A 27 -1.39 0.96 18.53
C GLY A 27 -1.93 -0.05 19.56
N PRO A 28 -1.04 -0.66 20.36
CA PRO A 28 -1.38 -1.72 21.33
C PRO A 28 -2.49 -1.35 22.34
N HIS A 29 -2.65 -0.05 22.56
CA HIS A 29 -3.61 0.54 23.50
C HIS A 29 -4.99 0.83 22.89
N TYR A 30 -5.25 0.45 21.63
CA TYR A 30 -6.58 0.60 21.04
C TYR A 30 -7.62 -0.26 21.77
N THR A 31 -8.69 0.37 22.24
CA THR A 31 -9.79 -0.26 23.02
C THR A 31 -11.14 -0.24 22.32
N GLY A 32 -11.19 0.19 21.05
CA GLY A 32 -12.43 0.25 20.28
C GLY A 32 -12.99 -1.11 19.87
N CYS A 33 -14.17 -1.09 19.24
CA CYS A 33 -14.79 -2.29 18.67
C CYS A 33 -13.87 -2.92 17.60
N CYS A 34 -13.95 -4.25 17.44
CA CYS A 34 -13.16 -5.02 16.48
C CYS A 34 -11.63 -4.84 16.65
N LYS A 35 -11.15 -4.77 17.90
CA LYS A 35 -9.71 -4.56 18.22
C LYS A 35 -8.77 -5.36 17.33
N VAL A 36 -8.98 -6.68 17.22
CA VAL A 36 -8.14 -7.58 16.41
C VAL A 36 -8.02 -7.11 14.96
N PHE A 37 -9.13 -6.72 14.33
CA PHE A 37 -9.10 -6.25 12.94
C PHE A 37 -8.31 -4.96 12.80
N PHE A 38 -8.54 -4.00 13.69
CA PHE A 38 -7.90 -2.69 13.64
C PHE A 38 -6.40 -2.79 13.98
N THR A 39 -6.03 -3.55 15.02
CA THR A 39 -4.63 -3.64 15.48
C THR A 39 -3.78 -4.61 14.66
N SER A 40 -4.39 -5.61 14.03
CA SER A 40 -3.68 -6.61 13.22
C SER A 40 -3.91 -6.31 11.72
N TYR A 41 -5.06 -6.64 11.17
CA TYR A 41 -5.27 -6.70 9.71
C TYR A 41 -5.38 -5.36 8.97
N LEU A 42 -5.89 -4.31 9.61
CA LEU A 42 -6.07 -3.02 8.92
C LEU A 42 -4.72 -2.45 8.45
N THR A 43 -3.70 -2.60 9.29
CA THR A 43 -2.34 -2.17 8.96
C THR A 43 -1.80 -2.97 7.77
N ASP A 44 -2.08 -4.26 7.71
CA ASP A 44 -1.67 -5.16 6.62
C ASP A 44 -2.41 -4.92 5.30
N ILE A 45 -3.49 -4.14 5.32
CA ILE A 45 -4.13 -3.64 4.08
C ILE A 45 -3.56 -2.27 3.71
N VAL A 46 -3.52 -1.36 4.67
CA VAL A 46 -3.26 0.06 4.42
C VAL A 46 -1.76 0.30 4.11
N LEU A 47 -0.85 -0.46 4.71
CA LEU A 47 0.58 -0.34 4.41
C LEU A 47 0.92 -0.79 2.97
N PRO A 48 0.53 -1.98 2.48
CA PRO A 48 0.75 -2.34 1.08
C PRO A 48 0.10 -1.37 0.10
N MET A 49 -1.11 -0.88 0.41
CA MET A 49 -1.76 0.16 -0.39
C MET A 49 -0.86 1.40 -0.50
N ASN A 50 -0.28 1.85 0.62
CA ASN A 50 0.64 2.98 0.65
C ASN A 50 1.93 2.71 -0.13
N VAL A 51 2.54 1.52 0.07
CA VAL A 51 3.76 1.10 -0.64
C VAL A 51 3.53 1.09 -2.16
N TYR A 52 2.40 0.56 -2.61
CA TYR A 52 2.02 0.59 -4.03
C TYR A 52 1.96 2.03 -4.58
N LEU A 53 1.32 2.95 -3.85
CA LEU A 53 1.21 4.35 -4.27
C LEU A 53 2.58 5.04 -4.32
N LEU A 54 3.47 4.76 -3.37
CA LEU A 54 4.85 5.24 -3.38
C LEU A 54 5.64 4.68 -4.58
N PHE A 55 5.44 3.41 -4.93
CA PHE A 55 6.00 2.86 -6.17
C PHE A 55 5.50 3.61 -7.40
N GLN A 56 4.22 4.00 -7.47
CA GLN A 56 3.73 4.80 -8.59
C GLN A 56 4.45 6.16 -8.68
N VAL A 57 4.79 6.80 -7.57
CA VAL A 57 5.60 8.03 -7.57
C VAL A 57 6.96 7.81 -8.25
N ALA A 58 7.62 6.68 -7.96
CA ALA A 58 8.94 6.36 -8.50
C ALA A 58 8.91 5.83 -9.95
N LEU A 59 7.88 5.05 -10.31
CA LEU A 59 7.80 4.29 -11.56
C LEU A 59 7.11 5.04 -12.69
N ARG A 60 6.10 5.88 -12.40
CA ARG A 60 5.34 6.63 -13.42
C ARG A 60 6.20 7.46 -14.36
N PRO A 61 7.23 8.19 -13.87
CA PRO A 61 8.09 8.98 -14.75
C PRO A 61 9.05 8.14 -15.59
N LYS A 62 9.17 6.82 -15.38
CA LYS A 62 10.16 5.96 -16.04
C LYS A 62 9.53 4.91 -16.95
N LEU A 63 8.26 4.60 -16.73
CA LEU A 63 7.57 3.47 -17.36
C LEU A 63 6.23 3.88 -17.98
N SER A 64 5.71 3.01 -18.85
CA SER A 64 4.32 3.14 -19.32
C SER A 64 3.34 2.78 -18.19
N LEU A 65 2.12 3.31 -18.26
CA LEU A 65 1.05 3.07 -17.26
C LEU A 65 0.87 1.58 -16.94
N LYS A 66 0.73 0.73 -17.96
CA LYS A 66 0.54 -0.71 -17.73
C LYS A 66 1.72 -1.33 -16.98
N ARG A 67 2.95 -0.99 -17.40
CA ARG A 67 4.18 -1.51 -16.74
C ARG A 67 4.33 -0.97 -15.32
N SER A 68 4.05 0.31 -15.07
CA SER A 68 4.17 0.89 -13.73
C SER A 68 3.17 0.26 -12.76
N VAL A 69 1.93 0.03 -13.20
CA VAL A 69 0.89 -0.64 -12.40
C VAL A 69 1.29 -2.09 -12.13
N THR A 70 1.65 -2.86 -13.16
CA THR A 70 2.04 -4.27 -12.98
C THR A 70 3.25 -4.44 -12.08
N ILE A 71 4.33 -3.66 -12.30
CA ILE A 71 5.53 -3.74 -11.47
C ILE A 71 5.25 -3.25 -10.05
N GLY A 72 4.53 -2.15 -9.88
CA GLY A 72 4.17 -1.64 -8.55
C GLY A 72 3.34 -2.64 -7.75
N TYR A 73 2.36 -3.27 -8.39
CA TYR A 73 1.52 -4.30 -7.78
C TYR A 73 2.34 -5.53 -7.38
N LEU A 74 3.10 -6.10 -8.32
CA LEU A 74 3.91 -7.29 -8.06
C LEU A 74 4.97 -7.02 -7.00
N ALA A 75 5.67 -5.88 -7.07
CA ALA A 75 6.69 -5.53 -6.08
C ALA A 75 6.07 -5.41 -4.67
N THR A 76 4.93 -4.72 -4.56
CA THR A 76 4.22 -4.56 -3.28
C THR A 76 3.80 -5.92 -2.70
N PHE A 77 3.15 -6.76 -3.51
CA PHE A 77 2.69 -8.08 -3.07
C PHE A 77 3.85 -9.01 -2.70
N LEU A 78 4.92 -9.04 -3.51
CA LEU A 78 6.10 -9.88 -3.26
C LEU A 78 6.87 -9.44 -2.02
N ILE A 79 6.91 -8.14 -1.70
CA ILE A 79 7.47 -7.66 -0.44
C ILE A 79 6.68 -8.24 0.74
N GLY A 80 5.35 -8.11 0.74
CA GLY A 80 4.51 -8.69 1.80
C GLY A 80 4.67 -10.21 1.92
N LEU A 81 4.66 -10.92 0.79
CA LEU A 81 4.89 -12.36 0.79
C LEU A 81 6.27 -12.73 1.35
N SER A 82 7.30 -11.97 1.02
CA SER A 82 8.66 -12.21 1.53
C SER A 82 8.75 -11.99 3.05
N VAL A 83 7.99 -11.03 3.58
CA VAL A 83 7.86 -10.80 5.02
C VAL A 83 7.25 -12.03 5.70
N GLU A 84 6.11 -12.55 5.23
CA GLU A 84 5.52 -13.76 5.81
C GLU A 84 6.41 -14.99 5.69
N MET A 85 7.04 -15.19 4.52
CA MET A 85 7.94 -16.31 4.34
C MET A 85 9.16 -16.22 5.26
N SER A 86 9.68 -15.01 5.51
CA SER A 86 10.79 -14.83 6.45
C SER A 86 10.40 -15.28 7.87
N GLN A 87 9.19 -14.92 8.31
CA GLN A 87 8.67 -15.30 9.61
C GLN A 87 8.42 -16.81 9.71
N TYR A 88 7.93 -17.42 8.63
CA TYR A 88 7.78 -18.88 8.52
C TYR A 88 9.12 -19.61 8.73
N PHE A 89 10.23 -19.07 8.20
CA PHE A 89 11.58 -19.62 8.42
C PHE A 89 12.23 -19.20 9.75
N GLY A 90 11.48 -18.53 10.64
CA GLY A 90 11.98 -18.10 11.96
C GLY A 90 12.86 -16.85 11.93
N ILE A 91 12.82 -16.07 10.84
CA ILE A 91 13.51 -14.78 10.70
C ILE A 91 12.46 -13.67 10.85
N PRO A 92 12.32 -13.03 12.03
CA PRO A 92 11.27 -12.03 12.27
C PRO A 92 11.62 -10.70 11.60
N ILE A 93 11.27 -10.57 10.32
CA ILE A 93 11.36 -9.30 9.57
C ILE A 93 10.00 -8.60 9.67
N PHE A 94 9.96 -7.37 10.20
CA PHE A 94 8.76 -6.52 10.35
C PHE A 94 7.58 -7.08 11.17
N GLY A 95 7.65 -8.33 11.63
CA GLY A 95 6.70 -8.99 12.51
C GLY A 95 7.32 -10.25 13.13
N SER A 96 6.61 -10.87 14.06
CA SER A 96 7.12 -11.99 14.88
C SER A 96 6.33 -13.28 14.74
N THR A 97 5.23 -13.27 13.98
CA THR A 97 4.26 -14.36 13.98
C THR A 97 3.74 -14.55 12.57
N TYR A 98 4.00 -15.73 12.01
CA TYR A 98 3.45 -16.12 10.72
C TYR A 98 1.92 -16.27 10.82
N ASP A 99 1.19 -15.46 10.06
CA ASP A 99 -0.24 -15.60 9.85
C ASP A 99 -0.53 -15.68 8.34
N PRO A 100 -0.97 -16.85 7.81
CA PRO A 100 -1.34 -16.98 6.40
C PRO A 100 -2.38 -15.96 5.94
N LEU A 101 -3.20 -15.44 6.85
CA LEU A 101 -4.22 -14.44 6.56
C LEU A 101 -3.61 -13.09 6.17
N ASP A 102 -2.38 -12.79 6.60
CA ASP A 102 -1.66 -11.56 6.26
C ASP A 102 -1.30 -11.54 4.76
N ILE A 103 -1.02 -12.70 4.15
CA ILE A 103 -0.85 -12.82 2.70
C ILE A 103 -2.11 -12.33 1.96
N PHE A 104 -3.29 -12.68 2.47
CA PHE A 104 -4.56 -12.22 1.91
C PHE A 104 -4.76 -10.72 2.13
N MET A 105 -4.37 -10.19 3.30
CA MET A 105 -4.43 -8.74 3.56
C MET A 105 -3.48 -7.96 2.66
N TYR A 106 -2.26 -8.45 2.41
CA TYR A 106 -1.33 -7.86 1.47
C TYR A 106 -1.86 -7.85 0.03
N PHE A 107 -2.51 -8.94 -0.40
CA PHE A 107 -3.20 -9.00 -1.68
C PHE A 107 -4.31 -7.94 -1.78
N LEU A 108 -5.15 -7.82 -0.75
CA LEU A 108 -6.21 -6.81 -0.69
C LEU A 108 -5.66 -5.39 -0.71
N GLY A 109 -4.62 -5.11 0.07
CA GLY A 109 -3.95 -3.81 0.13
C GLY A 109 -3.34 -3.40 -1.20
N ALA A 110 -2.59 -4.29 -1.86
CA ALA A 110 -2.03 -4.05 -3.18
C ALA A 110 -3.12 -3.79 -4.23
N THR A 111 -4.20 -4.59 -4.20
CA THR A 111 -5.34 -4.43 -5.11
C THR A 111 -6.08 -3.11 -4.88
N ALA A 112 -6.31 -2.75 -3.61
CA ALA A 112 -6.91 -1.47 -3.24
C ALA A 112 -6.06 -0.28 -3.72
N GLY A 113 -4.74 -0.39 -3.62
CA GLY A 113 -3.81 0.60 -4.18
C GLY A 113 -3.95 0.77 -5.69
N VAL A 114 -4.04 -0.34 -6.44
CA VAL A 114 -4.28 -0.32 -7.89
C VAL A 114 -5.61 0.35 -8.21
N ILE A 115 -6.69 -0.03 -7.53
CA ILE A 115 -8.02 0.56 -7.73
C ILE A 115 -7.97 2.08 -7.47
N PHE A 116 -7.32 2.51 -6.39
CA PHE A 116 -7.17 3.92 -6.05
C PHE A 116 -6.36 4.69 -7.12
N ASP A 117 -5.25 4.14 -7.60
CA ASP A 117 -4.46 4.75 -8.68
C ASP A 117 -5.27 4.86 -9.98
N LEU A 118 -6.00 3.83 -10.38
CA LEU A 118 -6.78 3.86 -11.62
C LEU A 118 -8.02 4.75 -11.54
N LEU A 119 -8.69 4.80 -10.39
CA LEU A 119 -9.92 5.58 -10.23
C LEU A 119 -9.68 7.05 -9.90
N ILE A 120 -8.72 7.34 -9.01
CA ILE A 120 -8.50 8.70 -8.49
C ILE A 120 -7.32 9.33 -9.21
N ILE A 121 -6.13 8.74 -9.08
CA ILE A 121 -4.89 9.35 -9.59
C ILE A 121 -4.94 9.48 -11.12
N GLN A 122 -5.23 8.40 -11.84
CA GLN A 122 -5.30 8.42 -13.29
C GLN A 122 -6.40 9.34 -13.82
N THR A 123 -7.55 9.42 -13.13
CA THR A 123 -8.63 10.33 -13.52
C THR A 123 -8.21 11.79 -13.37
N LEU A 124 -7.49 12.13 -12.30
CA LEU A 124 -6.91 13.46 -12.11
C LEU A 124 -5.89 13.78 -13.21
N GLU A 125 -4.98 12.85 -13.52
CA GLU A 125 -4.01 13.04 -14.60
C GLU A 125 -4.67 13.25 -15.96
N ARG A 126 -5.77 12.55 -16.25
CA ARG A 126 -6.53 12.75 -17.51
C ARG A 126 -7.20 14.11 -17.58
N LYS A 127 -7.65 14.67 -16.46
CA LYS A 127 -8.26 16.01 -16.42
C LYS A 127 -7.22 17.12 -16.58
N THR A 128 -6.02 16.95 -16.02
CA THR A 128 -4.94 17.95 -16.11
C THR A 128 -4.28 18.01 -17.49
N ASN A 129 -4.31 16.92 -18.25
CA ASN A 129 -3.72 16.83 -19.60
C ASN A 129 -4.72 17.12 -20.74
N LYS A 130 -5.97 17.49 -20.43
CA LYS A 130 -6.95 18.02 -21.39
C LYS A 130 -6.92 19.54 -21.35
#